data_AF-A0A3A1Y6H8-F1
#
_entry.id   AF-A0A3A1Y6H8-F1
#
_cell.length_a   1.000
_cell.length_b   1.000
_cell.length_c   1.000
_cell.angle_alpha   90.00
_cell.angle_beta   90.00
_cell.angle_gamma   90.00
#
_symmetry.space_group_name_H-M   'P 1'
#
loop_
_entity.id
_entity.type
_entity.pdbx_description
1 polymer ?
#
loop_
_entity_poly.entity_id
_entity_poly.type
_entity_poly.pdbx_seq_one_letter_code
_entity_poly.pdbx_strand_id
1 'polypeptide(L)' 'MSAMFKKSHDFNGYLSQWNTAKVTQMQEMFYYASAFNCDLSYWDVSQVTDMTRMFAYASNYTCNTS' A
#
# COMPACT_ATOMS: atom_id res chain seq x y z
N MET A 1 -2.48 -9.99 0.98
CA MET A 1 -3.30 -8.81 1.35
C MET A 1 -3.64 -8.06 0.06
N SER A 2 -4.65 -8.49 -0.68
CA SER A 2 -5.03 -7.87 -1.96
C SER A 2 -6.24 -6.94 -1.80
N ALA A 3 -6.26 -5.84 -2.56
CA ALA A 3 -7.37 -4.89 -2.68
C ALA A 3 -7.95 -4.28 -1.38
N MET A 4 -7.24 -4.36 -0.25
CA MET A 4 -7.75 -3.98 1.08
C MET A 4 -8.18 -2.49 1.18
N PHE A 5 -7.48 -1.59 0.49
CA PHE A 5 -7.76 -0.14 0.48
C PHE A 5 -8.14 0.36 -0.92
N LYS A 6 -8.63 -0.53 -1.78
CA LYS A 6 -9.09 -0.19 -3.12
C LYS A 6 -10.20 0.87 -3.03
N LYS A 7 -9.98 2.04 -3.66
CA LYS A 7 -10.86 3.23 -3.65
C LYS A 7 -11.09 3.86 -2.27
N SER A 8 -10.27 3.54 -1.27
CA SER A 8 -10.38 4.18 0.04
C SER A 8 -9.87 5.61 -0.04
N HIS A 9 -10.78 6.58 0.06
CA HIS A 9 -10.47 8.00 -0.14
C HIS A 9 -9.74 8.62 1.06
N ASP A 10 -9.99 8.14 2.29
CA ASP A 10 -9.56 8.83 3.52
C ASP A 10 -8.70 7.95 4.46
N PHE A 11 -7.97 6.97 3.92
CA PHE A 11 -7.16 6.11 4.78
C PHE A 11 -5.90 6.85 5.28
N ASN A 12 -5.91 7.24 6.56
CA ASN A 12 -4.78 7.85 7.28
C ASN A 12 -4.19 6.96 8.39
N GLY A 13 -4.51 5.66 8.38
CA GLY A 13 -4.17 4.75 9.47
C GLY A 13 -2.67 4.51 9.61
N TYR A 14 -2.22 4.26 10.85
CA TYR A 14 -0.83 3.91 11.17
C TYR A 14 -0.44 2.56 10.54
N LEU A 15 0.05 2.58 9.30
CA LEU A 15 0.53 1.39 8.57
C LEU A 15 1.84 0.83 9.11
N SER A 16 2.56 1.60 9.94
CA SER A 16 3.83 1.20 10.54
C SER A 16 3.71 -0.02 11.48
N GLN A 17 2.49 -0.35 11.95
CA GLN A 17 2.26 -1.51 12.81
C GLN A 17 1.95 -2.80 12.03
N TRP A 18 1.83 -2.74 10.71
CA TRP A 18 1.49 -3.91 9.90
C TRP A 18 2.73 -4.77 9.67
N ASN A 19 2.67 -6.03 10.11
CA ASN A 19 3.71 -7.00 9.78
C ASN A 19 3.47 -7.57 8.38
N THR A 20 4.21 -7.07 7.39
CA THR A 20 4.13 -7.51 5.99
C THR A 20 5.15 -8.58 5.62
N ALA A 21 6.04 -8.99 6.54
CA ALA A 21 7.17 -9.88 6.25
C ALA A 21 6.79 -11.27 5.71
N LYS A 22 5.53 -11.70 5.88
CA LYS A 22 5.00 -12.96 5.35
C LYS A 22 4.02 -12.78 4.19
N VAL A 23 3.78 -11.56 3.75
CA VAL A 23 2.83 -11.26 2.69
C VAL A 23 3.49 -11.52 1.34
N THR A 24 2.87 -12.37 0.53
CA THR A 24 3.35 -12.69 -0.82
C THR A 24 2.60 -11.95 -1.93
N GLN A 25 1.43 -11.40 -1.63
CA GLN A 25 0.50 -10.82 -2.60
C GLN A 25 -0.08 -9.50 -2.09
N MET A 26 0.13 -8.42 -2.84
CA MET A 26 -0.31 -7.04 -2.54
C MET A 26 -1.01 -6.35 -3.73
N GLN A 27 -1.56 -7.13 -4.67
CA GLN A 27 -2.23 -6.59 -5.85
C GLN A 27 -3.40 -5.67 -5.50
N GLU A 28 -3.50 -4.56 -6.23
CA GLU A 28 -4.55 -3.54 -6.13
C GLU A 28 -4.78 -2.95 -4.72
N MET A 29 -3.84 -3.13 -3.79
CA MET A 29 -4.06 -2.81 -2.37
C MET A 29 -4.42 -1.34 -2.13
N PHE A 30 -3.86 -0.40 -2.89
CA PHE A 30 -4.16 1.04 -2.87
C PHE A 30 -4.68 1.56 -4.23
N TYR A 31 -5.30 0.69 -5.02
CA TYR A 31 -5.85 1.06 -6.33
C TYR A 31 -6.91 2.16 -6.18
N TYR A 32 -6.76 3.30 -6.87
CA TYR A 32 -7.64 4.48 -6.74
C TYR A 32 -7.66 5.14 -5.33
N ALA A 33 -6.66 4.89 -4.47
CA ALA A 33 -6.55 5.57 -3.18
C ALA A 33 -5.94 6.98 -3.36
N SER A 34 -6.74 7.93 -3.84
CA SER A 34 -6.28 9.25 -4.28
C SER A 34 -5.80 10.19 -3.17
N ALA A 35 -6.17 9.97 -1.90
CA ALA A 35 -5.65 10.73 -0.76
C ALA A 35 -4.68 9.91 0.12
N PHE A 36 -4.14 8.81 -0.43
CA PHE A 36 -3.18 7.98 0.28
C PHE A 36 -1.86 8.73 0.52
N ASN A 37 -1.61 9.12 1.77
CA ASN A 37 -0.38 9.77 2.22
C ASN A 37 0.10 9.11 3.51
N CYS A 38 0.91 8.07 3.39
CA CYS A 38 1.43 7.31 4.52
C CYS A 38 2.90 6.95 4.30
N ASP A 39 3.66 6.72 5.36
CA ASP A 39 5.04 6.23 5.28
C ASP A 39 5.03 4.69 5.22
N LEU A 40 5.54 4.13 4.13
CA LEU A 40 5.62 2.69 3.89
C LEU A 40 7.03 2.12 4.15
N SER A 41 7.99 2.90 4.64
CA SER A 41 9.37 2.45 4.91
C SER A 41 9.45 1.29 5.90
N TYR A 42 8.42 1.10 6.74
CA TYR A 42 8.33 -0.01 7.69
C TYR A 42 7.88 -1.34 7.08
N TRP A 43 7.39 -1.36 5.83
CA TRP A 43 6.89 -2.56 5.21
C TRP A 43 8.03 -3.40 4.65
N ASP A 44 8.22 -4.59 5.22
CA ASP A 44 9.04 -5.63 4.59
C ASP A 44 8.26 -6.22 3.42
N VAL A 45 8.70 -5.87 2.21
CA VAL A 45 8.15 -6.37 0.94
C VAL A 45 9.03 -7.43 0.28
N SER A 46 10.05 -7.95 0.98
CA SER A 46 11.03 -8.89 0.43
C SER A 46 10.41 -10.22 -0.05
N GLN A 47 9.27 -10.61 0.54
CA GLN A 47 8.54 -11.83 0.19
C GLN A 47 7.39 -11.60 -0.81
N VAL A 48 7.14 -10.36 -1.22
CA VAL A 48 6.03 -10.03 -2.11
C VAL A 48 6.40 -10.39 -3.55
N THR A 49 5.59 -11.25 -4.16
CA THR A 49 5.78 -11.70 -5.54
C THR A 49 4.83 -11.01 -6.53
N ASP A 50 3.76 -10.37 -6.04
CA ASP A 50 2.78 -9.67 -6.88
C ASP A 50 2.34 -8.33 -6.25
N MET A 51 2.66 -7.23 -6.92
CA MET A 51 2.24 -5.86 -6.60
C MET A 51 1.42 -5.22 -7.74
N THR A 52 0.81 -6.04 -8.60
CA THR A 52 0.10 -5.56 -9.79
C THR A 52 -0.93 -4.50 -9.42
N ARG A 53 -0.84 -3.32 -10.05
CA ARG A 53 -1.75 -2.18 -9.85
C ARG A 53 -1.86 -1.70 -8.39
N MET A 54 -0.90 -2.02 -7.53
CA MET A 54 -0.95 -1.69 -6.10
C MET A 54 -1.20 -0.19 -5.86
N PHE A 55 -0.55 0.70 -6.62
CA PHE A 55 -0.73 2.17 -6.53
C PHE A 55 -1.34 2.80 -7.78
N ALA A 56 -1.93 2.02 -8.68
CA ALA A 56 -2.49 2.59 -9.90
C ALA A 56 -3.65 3.54 -9.57
N TYR A 57 -3.65 4.72 -10.19
CA TYR A 57 -4.62 5.81 -9.94
C TYR A 57 -4.60 6.37 -8.50
N ALA A 58 -3.54 6.15 -7.72
CA ALA A 58 -3.29 6.90 -6.49
C ALA A 58 -2.63 8.24 -6.86
N SER A 59 -3.45 9.23 -7.21
CA SER A 59 -3.04 10.47 -7.88
C SER A 59 -2.20 11.45 -7.04
N ASN A 60 -2.02 11.19 -5.74
CA ASN A 60 -1.44 12.14 -4.79
C ASN A 60 -0.40 11.46 -3.89
N TYR A 61 0.48 10.68 -4.52
CA TYR A 61 1.51 9.92 -3.82
C TYR A 61 2.65 10.82 -3.37
N THR A 62 2.78 11.04 -2.06
CA THR A 62 3.96 11.67 -1.42
C THR A 62 4.67 10.74 -0.44
N CYS A 63 4.36 9.44 -0.49
CA CYS A 63 4.98 8.43 0.36
C CYS A 63 6.46 8.22 -0.02
N ASN A 64 7.37 8.58 0.89
CA ASN A 64 8.78 8.24 0.76
C ASN A 64 8.94 6.72 0.91
N THR A 65 9.30 6.03 -0.16
CA THR A 65 9.85 4.68 -0.10
C THR A 65 11.37 4.83 0.04
N SER A 66 11.92 4.45 1.19
CA SER A 66 13.38 4.36 1.40
C SER A 66 13.95 3.18 0.62
#